data_AF-A0A914QF59-F1
#
_entry.id   AF-A0A914QF59-F1
#
_cell.length_a   1.000
_cell.length_b   1.000
_cell.length_c   1.000
_cell.angle_alpha   90.00
_cell.angle_beta   90.00
_cell.angle_gamma   90.00
#
_symmetry.space_group_name_H-M   'P 1'
#
loop_
_entity.id
_entity.type
_entity.pdbx_description
1 polymer ?
#
loop_
_entity_poly.entity_id
_entity_poly.type
_entity_poly.pdbx_seq_one_letter_code
_entity_poly.pdbx_strand_id
1 'polypeptide(L)'
;MSDNYDVQNVSKEEMGALYNGDMRFTPSGLTYKNRSTGKVFQLSNDDIESVSQNFMANKPGLRFITKDGELHRFANFTEGQLNKLKTYIATKWRRN
;
A
#
# COMPACT_ATOMS: atom_id res chain seq x y z
N MET A 1 4.09 21.54 5.84
CA MET A 1 4.89 20.36 5.43
C MET A 1 3.91 19.26 5.12
N SER A 2 3.88 18.73 3.90
CA SER A 2 2.87 17.77 3.47
C SER A 2 3.13 16.42 4.14
N ASP A 3 2.22 15.96 5.01
CA ASP A 3 2.27 14.65 5.68
C ASP A 3 2.03 13.46 4.74
N ASN A 4 2.34 13.61 3.46
CA ASN A 4 2.12 12.61 2.43
C ASN A 4 3.42 11.85 2.17
N TYR A 5 3.29 10.57 1.83
CA TYR A 5 4.41 9.73 1.45
C TYR A 5 4.16 9.08 0.10
N ASP A 6 4.91 9.53 -0.90
CA ASP A 6 4.86 9.03 -2.27
C ASP A 6 5.85 7.87 -2.47
N VAL A 7 5.36 6.79 -3.09
CA VAL A 7 6.10 5.55 -3.35
C VAL A 7 5.96 5.21 -4.83
N GLN A 8 7.08 5.10 -5.52
CA GLN A 8 7.11 4.77 -6.93
C GLN A 8 7.49 3.31 -7.17
N ASN A 9 7.11 2.80 -8.34
CA ASN A 9 7.48 1.47 -8.85
C ASN A 9 7.00 0.31 -7.94
N VAL A 10 5.79 0.45 -7.41
CA VAL A 10 5.13 -0.59 -6.63
C VAL A 10 4.18 -1.39 -7.51
N SER A 11 3.92 -2.64 -7.14
CA SER A 11 2.99 -3.49 -7.90
C SER A 11 1.76 -3.80 -7.04
N LYS A 12 0.56 -3.68 -7.60
CA LYS A 12 -0.67 -4.19 -6.98
C LYS A 12 -0.97 -5.57 -7.54
N GLU A 13 -1.28 -6.51 -6.67
CA GLU A 13 -1.74 -7.83 -7.08
C GLU A 13 -3.26 -7.81 -7.29
N GLU A 14 -3.70 -8.26 -8.46
CA GLU A 14 -5.11 -8.48 -8.79
C GLU A 14 -5.23 -9.77 -9.60
N MET A 15 -5.99 -10.74 -9.09
CA MET A 15 -6.26 -12.04 -9.74
C MET A 15 -4.98 -12.81 -10.16
N GLY A 16 -3.93 -12.75 -9.34
CA GLY A 16 -2.64 -13.41 -9.59
C GLY A 16 -1.70 -12.62 -10.50
N ALA A 17 -2.12 -11.52 -11.10
CA ALA A 17 -1.29 -10.64 -11.91
C ALA A 17 -0.75 -9.46 -11.08
N LEU A 18 0.50 -9.07 -11.33
CA LEU A 18 1.13 -7.90 -10.71
C LEU A 18 1.10 -6.73 -11.67
N TYR A 19 0.32 -5.71 -11.34
CA TYR A 19 0.23 -4.48 -12.11
C TYR A 19 1.15 -3.42 -11.52
N ASN A 20 2.00 -2.82 -12.35
CA ASN A 20 2.93 -1.79 -11.90
C ASN A 20 2.24 -0.43 -11.79
N GLY A 21 2.63 0.34 -10.79
CA GLY A 21 2.03 1.63 -10.51
C GLY A 21 2.80 2.43 -9.46
N ASP A 22 2.17 3.53 -9.08
CA ASP A 22 2.68 4.47 -8.10
C ASP A 22 1.63 4.64 -7.00
N MET A 23 2.10 4.76 -5.76
CA MET A 23 1.25 4.82 -4.59
C MET A 23 1.55 6.07 -3.78
N ARG A 24 0.50 6.67 -3.21
CA ARG A 24 0.57 7.80 -2.31
C ARG A 24 -0.16 7.47 -1.03
N PHE A 25 0.53 7.61 0.09
CA PHE A 25 -0.05 7.57 1.42
C PHE A 25 -0.34 8.98 1.89
N THR A 26 -1.50 9.13 2.52
CA THR A 26 -2.00 10.35 3.12
C THR A 26 -2.55 10.00 4.51
N PRO A 27 -2.77 10.99 5.40
CA PRO A 27 -3.38 10.71 6.70
C PRO A 27 -4.76 10.04 6.59
N SER A 28 -5.51 10.38 5.54
CA SER A 28 -6.86 9.86 5.26
C SER A 28 -6.88 8.44 4.67
N GLY A 29 -5.75 7.93 4.19
CA GLY A 29 -5.70 6.63 3.51
C GLY A 29 -4.62 6.57 2.43
N LEU A 30 -4.78 5.67 1.46
CA LEU A 30 -3.83 5.48 0.37
C LEU A 30 -4.51 5.59 -0.99
N THR A 31 -3.74 5.98 -1.99
CA THR A 31 -4.12 5.97 -3.40
C THR A 31 -3.05 5.22 -4.19
N TYR A 32 -3.45 4.30 -5.05
CA TYR A 32 -2.59 3.62 -6.01
C TYR A 32 -3.06 3.93 -7.43
N LYS A 33 -2.14 4.29 -8.31
CA LYS A 33 -2.41 4.49 -9.73
C LYS A 33 -1.66 3.45 -10.54
N ASN A 34 -2.42 2.63 -11.27
CA ASN A 34 -1.86 1.69 -12.23
C ASN A 34 -1.23 2.46 -13.39
N ARG A 35 0.05 2.20 -13.66
CA ARG A 35 0.82 2.92 -14.69
C ARG A 35 0.41 2.50 -16.11
N SER A 36 0.02 1.23 -16.30
CA SER A 36 -0.36 0.70 -17.61
C SER A 36 -1.78 1.09 -18.01
N THR A 37 -2.73 1.03 -17.08
CA THR A 37 -4.17 1.26 -17.38
C THR A 37 -4.65 2.65 -16.97
N GLY A 38 -3.89 3.38 -16.16
CA GLY A 38 -4.32 4.65 -15.58
C GLY A 38 -5.37 4.54 -14.48
N LYS A 39 -5.90 3.34 -14.21
CA LYS A 39 -6.89 3.09 -13.16
C LYS A 39 -6.35 3.50 -11.79
N VAL A 40 -7.18 4.21 -11.04
CA VAL A 40 -6.88 4.66 -9.69
C VAL A 40 -7.65 3.80 -8.70
N PHE A 41 -6.95 3.28 -7.71
CA PHE A 41 -7.48 2.60 -6.55
C PHE A 41 -7.28 3.50 -5.33
N GLN A 42 -8.29 3.63 -4.49
CA GLN A 42 -8.22 4.39 -3.25
C GLN A 42 -8.74 3.50 -2.12
N LEU A 43 -8.12 3.63 -0.95
CA LEU A 43 -8.53 2.95 0.26
C LEU A 43 -8.43 3.92 1.42
N SER A 44 -9.54 4.10 2.14
CA SER A 44 -9.59 4.95 3.32
C SER A 44 -8.85 4.30 4.48
N ASN A 45 -8.21 5.09 5.34
CA ASN A 45 -7.61 4.60 6.57
C ASN A 45 -8.69 4.05 7.53
N ASP A 46 -9.88 4.63 7.53
CA ASP A 46 -11.00 4.16 8.37
C ASP A 46 -11.49 2.77 7.98
N ASP A 47 -11.38 2.39 6.70
CA ASP A 47 -11.85 1.10 6.20
C ASP A 47 -10.81 -0.02 6.43
N ILE A 48 -9.58 0.34 6.78
CA ILE A 48 -8.52 -0.63 7.07
C ILE A 48 -8.77 -1.25 8.45
N GLU A 49 -8.82 -2.57 8.49
CA GLU A 49 -8.85 -3.34 9.73
C GLU A 49 -7.42 -3.61 10.21
N SER A 50 -6.59 -4.20 9.34
CA SER A 50 -5.21 -4.54 9.67
C SER A 50 -4.24 -4.39 8.50
N VAL A 51 -2.98 -4.16 8.82
CA VAL A 51 -1.88 -4.10 7.85
C VAL A 51 -0.81 -5.09 8.27
N SER A 52 -0.36 -5.94 7.36
CA SER A 52 0.71 -6.90 7.62
C SER A 52 1.74 -6.89 6.50
N GLN A 53 2.99 -7.16 6.85
CA GLN A 53 4.01 -7.41 5.84
C GLN A 53 3.79 -8.81 5.25
N ASN A 54 3.91 -8.92 3.94
CA ASN A 54 3.94 -10.20 3.26
C ASN A 54 5.09 -10.24 2.25
N PHE A 55 5.34 -11.43 1.71
CA PHE A 55 6.24 -11.60 0.58
C PHE A 55 5.44 -12.16 -0.59
N MET A 56 5.69 -11.63 -1.78
CA MET A 56 5.08 -12.09 -3.03
C MET A 56 6.18 -12.28 -4.07
N ALA A 57 6.34 -13.51 -4.56
CA ALA A 57 7.39 -13.87 -5.52
C ALA A 57 8.79 -13.38 -5.09
N ASN A 58 9.17 -13.64 -3.83
CA ASN A 58 10.43 -13.17 -3.20
C ASN A 58 10.62 -11.65 -3.13
N LYS A 59 9.59 -10.87 -3.41
CA LYS A 59 9.59 -9.43 -3.26
C LYS A 59 8.83 -9.05 -2.00
N PRO A 60 9.34 -8.10 -1.19
CA PRO A 60 8.65 -7.72 0.02
C PRO A 60 7.45 -6.83 -0.33
N GLY A 61 6.40 -6.97 0.48
CA GLY A 61 5.06 -6.49 0.20
C GLY A 61 4.30 -6.08 1.45
N LEU A 62 3.18 -5.40 1.23
CA LEU A 62 2.20 -5.06 2.24
C LEU A 62 0.84 -5.65 1.85
N ARG A 63 0.18 -6.21 2.85
CA ARG A 63 -1.19 -6.70 2.78
C ARG A 63 -2.06 -5.82 3.67
N PHE A 64 -3.10 -5.25 3.07
CA PHE A 64 -4.16 -4.52 3.75
C PHE A 64 -5.41 -5.40 3.78
N ILE A 65 -6.01 -5.55 4.94
CA ILE A 65 -7.31 -6.19 5.12
C ILE A 65 -8.29 -5.10 5.50
N THR A 66 -9.37 -4.98 4.75
CA THR A 66 -10.45 -4.02 5.06
C THR A 66 -11.42 -4.64 6.06
N LYS A 67 -12.18 -3.79 6.76
CA LYS A 67 -13.24 -4.22 7.71
C LYS A 67 -14.33 -5.07 7.03
N ASP A 68 -14.50 -4.91 5.72
CA ASP A 68 -15.43 -5.70 4.91
C ASP A 68 -14.85 -7.06 4.48
N GLY A 69 -13.62 -7.37 4.89
CA GLY A 69 -12.92 -8.62 4.59
C GLY A 69 -12.19 -8.63 3.25
N GLU A 70 -12.17 -7.51 2.51
CA GLU A 70 -11.40 -7.42 1.27
C GLU A 70 -9.90 -7.38 1.54
N LEU A 71 -9.14 -7.95 0.61
CA LEU A 71 -7.71 -8.09 0.71
C LEU A 71 -7.03 -7.35 -0.44
N HIS A 72 -6.19 -6.38 -0.09
CA HIS A 72 -5.40 -5.64 -1.06
C HIS A 72 -3.91 -5.89 -0.82
N ARG A 73 -3.25 -6.37 -1.86
CA ARG A 73 -1.85 -6.80 -1.81
C ARG A 73 -1.01 -5.90 -2.71
N PHE A 74 0.09 -5.42 -2.13
CA PHE A 74 1.09 -4.63 -2.83
C PHE A 74 2.46 -5.25 -2.65
N ALA A 75 3.28 -5.24 -3.70
CA ALA A 75 4.59 -5.86 -3.74
C ALA A 75 5.62 -4.89 -4.36
N ASN A 76 6.87 -5.35 -4.42
CA ASN A 76 7.98 -4.66 -5.07
C ASN A 76 8.41 -3.37 -4.35
N PHE A 77 8.19 -3.30 -3.03
CA PHE A 77 8.77 -2.23 -2.22
C PHE A 77 10.26 -2.48 -2.00
N THR A 78 11.05 -1.41 -1.92
CA THR A 78 12.40 -1.50 -1.39
C THR A 78 12.37 -1.58 0.14
N GLU A 79 13.42 -2.12 0.77
CA GLU A 79 13.51 -2.15 2.24
C GLU A 79 13.43 -0.75 2.86
N GLY A 80 14.07 0.24 2.23
CA GLY A 80 13.98 1.64 2.66
C GLY A 80 12.56 2.20 2.57
N GLN A 81 11.79 1.81 1.55
CA GLN A 81 10.39 2.21 1.44
C GLN A 81 9.53 1.53 2.51
N LEU A 82 9.72 0.24 2.75
CA LEU A 82 8.97 -0.51 3.78
C LEU A 82 9.20 0.02 5.17
N ASN A 83 10.46 0.32 5.53
CA ASN A 83 10.76 0.87 6.85
C ASN A 83 10.08 2.22 7.08
N LYS A 84 10.13 3.12 6.07
CA LYS A 84 9.42 4.40 6.13
C LYS A 84 7.89 4.21 6.22
N LEU A 85 7.34 3.25 5.49
CA LEU A 85 5.90 2.94 5.54
C LEU A 85 5.48 2.43 6.91
N LYS A 86 6.26 1.53 7.51
CA LYS A 86 6.00 1.04 8.88
C LYS A 86 5.98 2.19 9.87
N THR A 87 6.99 3.07 9.83
CA THR A 87 7.02 4.27 10.68
C THR A 87 5.83 5.18 10.41
N TYR A 88 5.44 5.37 9.15
CA TYR A 88 4.28 6.19 8.77
C TYR A 88 2.98 5.61 9.34
N ILE A 89 2.75 4.31 9.15
CA ILE A 89 1.54 3.63 9.62
C ILE A 89 1.46 3.68 11.16
N ALA A 90 2.58 3.44 11.86
CA ALA A 90 2.66 3.52 13.31
C ALA A 90 2.43 4.94 13.85
N THR A 91 3.00 5.97 13.22
CA THR A 91 2.96 7.34 13.74
C THR A 91 1.75 8.13 13.27
N LYS A 92 1.41 8.05 11.98
CA LYS A 92 0.36 8.85 11.34
C LYS A 92 -0.98 8.15 11.37
N TRP A 93 -1.02 6.86 11.07
CA TRP A 93 -2.27 6.09 11.14
C TRP A 93 -2.52 5.50 12.52
N ARG A 94 -1.52 5.53 13.41
CA ARG A 94 -1.60 4.98 14.78
C ARG A 94 -2.01 3.50 14.78
N ARG A 95 -1.49 2.74 13.82
CA ARG A 95 -1.73 1.30 13.64
C ARG A 95 -0.41 0.54 13.75
N ASN A 96 -0.44 -0.63 14.37
CA ASN A 96 0.73 -1.50 14.55
C ASN A 96 0.64 -2.72 13.62
#